data_AF-A0A9X0QUG6-F1
#
_entry.id   AF-A0A9X0QUG6-F1
#
_cell.length_a   1.000
_cell.length_b   1.000
_cell.length_c   1.000
_cell.angle_alpha   90.00
_cell.angle_beta   90.00
_cell.angle_gamma   90.00
#
_symmetry.space_group_name_H-M   'P 1'
#
loop_
_entity.id
_entity.type
_entity.pdbx_description
1 polymer ?
#
loop_
_entity_poly.entity_id
_entity_poly.type
_entity_poly.pdbx_seq_one_letter_code
_entity_poly.pdbx_strand_id
1 'polypeptide(L)'
;MTARLMLLALLLFAAPAGAQQDNQAQNPGAPAVQSVAPEVGPSGGGTGSGPIPDSTERPPETGDQRATVPPPRPPVPTTEIPAGRPFTDRPNIDAGELELQRALRGGVIEGQVTIPNQAAGILIQPAGRDWRGFRTRTLTIAGAILILGMVVVLGVLHLWKGPRRIDAGRAGRRIPRYSLLERCNHWMVAGSFVVLALTGLNITFGAYVLRPVIGPEAFTSLTWLGQAAHQYLSFAFVLGLLVMLALWLRDNLPTRVDLAWLRAGGPLAKGHPPAGRFNAAQKGLYWLVMAGGVLAAISGYLLMAPGLLDNVISQQWAHVVHAVMAMVLVVAILGHIYIGTIGTEGAFEAMAEGEVDWNYAREHHSVWLEEQAAAARRSVAPQEARPAAGD
;
A
#
# COMPACT_ATOMS: atom_id res chain seq x y z
N MET A 1 21.65 23.51 13.65
CA MET A 1 20.99 23.80 12.35
C MET A 1 20.75 22.49 11.61
N THR A 2 20.00 21.60 12.26
CA THR A 2 20.01 20.16 12.01
C THR A 2 18.61 19.63 12.36
N ALA A 3 18.18 18.57 11.68
CA ALA A 3 16.89 17.86 11.81
C ALA A 3 15.63 18.47 11.13
N ARG A 4 15.50 19.78 10.92
CA ARG A 4 14.32 20.35 10.22
C ARG A 4 14.35 20.31 8.68
N LEU A 5 15.53 20.09 8.07
CA LEU A 5 15.69 20.14 6.61
C LEU A 5 15.53 18.79 5.88
N MET A 6 15.54 17.65 6.59
CA MET A 6 15.34 16.33 5.95
C MET A 6 13.87 15.90 5.86
N LEU A 7 12.97 16.51 6.65
CA LEU A 7 11.53 16.23 6.55
C LEU A 7 10.85 17.02 5.41
N LEU A 8 11.48 18.09 4.92
CA LEU A 8 10.92 18.95 3.86
C LEU A 8 11.20 18.42 2.44
N ALA A 9 12.14 17.49 2.27
CA ALA A 9 12.51 16.97 0.96
C ALA A 9 11.60 15.85 0.43
N LEU A 10 10.74 15.25 1.28
CA LEU A 10 9.75 14.24 0.85
C LEU A 10 8.41 14.84 0.38
N LEU A 11 8.25 16.17 0.43
CA LEU A 11 7.01 16.88 0.06
C LEU A 11 7.10 17.64 -1.28
N LEU A 12 8.21 17.55 -1.99
CA LEU A 12 8.49 18.41 -3.16
C LEU A 12 8.02 17.89 -4.53
N PHE A 13 7.17 16.87 -4.59
CA PHE A 13 6.46 16.49 -5.83
C PHE A 13 4.94 16.61 -5.77
N ALA A 14 4.41 17.37 -4.80
CA ALA A 14 3.03 17.83 -4.83
C ALA A 14 3.00 19.31 -4.44
N ALA A 15 3.26 20.19 -5.40
CA ALA A 15 2.83 21.58 -5.24
C ALA A 15 1.30 21.59 -5.10
N PRO A 16 0.75 22.11 -3.98
CA PRO A 16 -0.68 22.17 -3.80
C PRO A 16 -1.19 23.36 -4.61
N ALA A 17 -2.12 23.13 -5.53
CA ALA A 17 -3.10 24.16 -5.83
C ALA A 17 -4.00 24.24 -4.59
N GLY A 18 -3.58 25.06 -3.62
CA GLY A 18 -4.38 25.38 -2.45
C GLY A 18 -5.64 26.10 -2.89
N ALA A 19 -6.74 25.36 -2.99
CA ALA A 19 -8.05 25.95 -2.82
C ALA A 19 -8.17 26.26 -1.33
N GLN A 20 -7.94 27.53 -0.98
CA GLN A 20 -8.26 28.07 0.32
C GLN A 20 -9.76 27.88 0.54
N GLN A 21 -10.12 26.89 1.38
CA GLN A 21 -11.48 26.77 1.87
C GLN A 21 -11.65 27.80 2.98
N ASP A 22 -12.16 28.97 2.59
CA ASP A 22 -12.84 29.84 3.52
C ASP A 22 -13.93 29.00 4.20
N ASN A 23 -13.90 29.00 5.52
CA ASN A 23 -14.92 28.46 6.38
C ASN A 23 -16.16 29.37 6.25
N GLN A 24 -16.86 29.29 5.11
CA GLN A 24 -18.07 30.07 4.90
C GLN A 24 -19.22 29.42 5.65
N ALA A 25 -19.60 30.15 6.70
CA ALA A 25 -20.87 30.11 7.40
C ALA A 25 -22.04 29.68 6.51
N GLN A 26 -22.94 28.91 7.13
CA GLN A 26 -24.30 28.62 6.69
C GLN A 26 -24.89 29.79 5.91
N ASN A 27 -25.10 29.58 4.60
CA ASN A 27 -25.75 30.55 3.75
C ASN A 27 -27.28 30.46 3.97
N PRO A 28 -27.95 31.46 4.58
CA PRO A 28 -29.33 31.33 5.05
C PRO A 28 -30.39 31.51 3.95
N GLY A 29 -30.04 31.24 2.68
CA GLY A 29 -30.86 31.63 1.51
C GLY A 29 -31.13 30.56 0.46
N ALA A 30 -30.75 29.30 0.67
CA ALA A 30 -31.06 28.24 -0.30
C ALA A 30 -32.46 27.65 -0.05
N PRO A 31 -33.35 27.55 -1.04
CA PRO A 31 -34.66 26.92 -0.86
C PRO A 31 -34.46 25.42 -0.56
N ALA A 32 -35.03 24.97 0.56
CA ALA A 32 -35.05 23.56 0.92
C ALA A 32 -35.97 22.80 -0.04
N VAL A 33 -35.38 22.07 -1.00
CA VAL A 33 -36.14 21.15 -1.86
C VAL A 33 -36.24 19.81 -1.14
N GLN A 34 -37.35 19.59 -0.43
CA GLN A 34 -37.74 18.26 0.03
C GLN A 34 -38.26 17.46 -1.18
N SER A 35 -37.47 16.49 -1.65
CA SER A 35 -38.01 15.45 -2.52
C SER A 35 -38.78 14.43 -1.67
N VAL A 36 -40.08 14.28 -1.91
CA VAL A 36 -40.88 13.21 -1.31
C VAL A 36 -40.47 11.89 -1.97
N ALA A 37 -39.67 11.08 -1.28
CA ALA A 37 -39.41 9.69 -1.69
C ALA A 37 -40.65 8.83 -1.36
N PRO A 38 -41.11 7.93 -2.24
CA PRO A 38 -42.16 7.00 -1.91
C PRO A 38 -41.69 6.03 -0.82
N GLU A 39 -42.55 5.83 0.17
CA GLU A 39 -42.31 4.96 1.33
C GLU A 39 -42.22 3.49 0.89
N VAL A 40 -41.01 2.94 0.84
CA VAL A 40 -40.79 1.52 0.61
C VAL A 40 -40.54 0.86 1.97
N GLY A 41 -41.53 0.09 2.44
CA GLY A 41 -41.47 -0.66 3.70
C GLY A 41 -40.31 -1.68 3.72
N PRO A 42 -39.91 -2.15 4.91
CA PRO A 42 -38.70 -2.93 5.08
C PRO A 42 -38.86 -4.33 4.49
N SER A 43 -38.28 -4.58 3.31
CA SER A 43 -38.07 -5.94 2.81
C SER A 43 -36.83 -6.53 3.48
N GLY A 44 -37.06 -7.35 4.50
CA GLY A 44 -36.01 -8.12 5.18
C GLY A 44 -35.35 -9.12 4.23
N GLY A 45 -34.11 -8.82 3.81
CA GLY A 45 -33.22 -9.75 3.14
C GLY A 45 -32.18 -10.28 4.13
N GLY A 46 -32.54 -11.31 4.89
CA GLY A 46 -31.63 -12.03 5.76
C GLY A 46 -31.53 -13.49 5.34
N THR A 47 -30.46 -13.85 4.63
CA THR A 47 -30.09 -15.24 4.34
C THR A 47 -29.64 -15.92 5.64
N GLY A 48 -30.45 -16.85 6.15
CA GLY A 48 -30.18 -17.57 7.39
C GLY A 48 -29.15 -18.69 7.25
N SER A 49 -28.19 -18.73 8.17
CA SER A 49 -27.46 -19.95 8.56
C SER A 49 -26.95 -19.77 10.01
N GLY A 50 -27.75 -20.18 11.00
CA GLY A 50 -27.34 -20.17 12.42
C GLY A 50 -28.46 -20.71 13.32
N PRO A 51 -28.13 -21.43 14.42
CA PRO A 51 -29.08 -22.28 15.13
C PRO A 51 -30.05 -21.47 16.01
N ILE A 52 -31.31 -21.87 15.99
CA ILE A 52 -32.40 -21.31 16.81
C ILE A 52 -32.19 -21.73 18.28
N PRO A 53 -32.11 -20.81 19.25
CA PRO A 53 -32.24 -21.17 20.66
C PRO A 53 -33.71 -21.40 20.99
N ASP A 54 -34.00 -22.55 21.58
CA ASP A 54 -35.29 -22.98 22.09
C ASP A 54 -35.70 -22.09 23.28
N SER A 55 -36.84 -21.41 23.18
CA SER A 55 -37.44 -20.65 24.28
C SER A 55 -38.75 -21.31 24.71
N THR A 56 -38.72 -21.91 25.90
CA THR A 56 -39.78 -22.65 26.59
C THR A 56 -40.92 -21.79 27.15
N GLU A 57 -41.44 -20.82 26.40
CA GLU A 57 -42.64 -20.07 26.84
C GLU A 57 -43.89 -20.57 26.13
N ARG A 58 -44.84 -21.07 26.93
CA ARG A 58 -46.16 -21.54 26.47
C ARG A 58 -47.06 -20.30 26.22
N PRO A 59 -47.69 -20.15 25.04
CA PRO A 59 -48.60 -19.04 24.78
C PRO A 59 -49.89 -19.17 25.63
N PRO A 60 -50.50 -18.06 26.06
CA PRO A 60 -51.80 -18.11 26.73
C PRO A 60 -52.90 -18.44 25.72
N GLU A 61 -53.81 -19.32 26.11
CA GLU A 61 -55.01 -19.69 25.35
C GLU A 61 -55.98 -18.50 25.31
N THR A 62 -56.15 -17.91 24.13
CA THR A 62 -57.27 -17.00 23.83
C THR A 62 -57.90 -17.37 22.49
N GLY A 63 -59.06 -18.01 22.56
CA GLY A 63 -60.18 -17.91 21.63
C GLY A 63 -59.95 -18.34 20.18
N ASP A 64 -60.69 -19.38 19.77
CA ASP A 64 -60.95 -19.73 18.37
C ASP A 64 -61.51 -18.53 17.57
N GLN A 65 -60.63 -17.73 16.97
CA GLN A 65 -60.95 -16.92 15.81
C GLN A 65 -59.87 -17.17 14.75
N ARG A 66 -60.19 -18.07 13.82
CA ARG A 66 -59.42 -18.28 12.60
C ARG A 66 -59.44 -16.96 11.83
N ALA A 67 -58.36 -16.20 11.90
CA ALA A 67 -58.20 -14.96 11.14
C ALA A 67 -58.41 -15.26 9.66
N THR A 68 -59.48 -14.70 9.09
CA THR A 68 -59.74 -14.75 7.66
C THR A 68 -58.63 -13.99 6.95
N VAL A 69 -57.88 -14.67 6.08
CA VAL A 69 -56.87 -14.04 5.24
C VAL A 69 -57.60 -13.00 4.37
N PRO A 70 -57.27 -11.70 4.47
CA PRO A 70 -57.89 -10.70 3.61
C PRO A 70 -57.54 -10.99 2.15
N PRO A 71 -58.45 -10.73 1.20
CA PRO A 71 -58.18 -10.98 -0.22
C PRO A 71 -56.94 -10.19 -0.67
N PRO A 72 -56.17 -10.72 -1.64
CA PRO A 72 -55.01 -10.02 -2.17
C PRO A 72 -55.44 -8.65 -2.68
N ARG A 73 -54.72 -7.60 -2.25
CA ARG A 73 -54.95 -6.23 -2.73
C ARG A 73 -54.80 -6.22 -4.25
N PRO A 74 -55.70 -5.55 -5.00
CA PRO A 74 -55.53 -5.39 -6.43
C PRO A 74 -54.18 -4.71 -6.72
N PRO A 75 -53.48 -5.10 -7.80
CA PRO A 75 -52.20 -4.50 -8.15
C PRO A 75 -52.40 -2.99 -8.34
N VAL A 76 -51.60 -2.20 -7.64
CA VAL A 76 -51.56 -0.75 -7.83
C VAL A 76 -51.08 -0.51 -9.26
N PRO A 77 -51.78 0.31 -10.08
CA PRO A 77 -51.28 0.66 -11.40
C PRO A 77 -49.90 1.30 -11.28
N THR A 78 -48.87 0.58 -11.67
CA THR A 78 -47.54 1.16 -11.88
C THR A 78 -47.60 1.96 -13.16
N THR A 79 -47.78 3.27 -13.05
CA THR A 79 -47.39 4.20 -14.12
C THR A 79 -45.93 3.94 -14.42
N GLU A 80 -45.62 3.45 -15.62
CA GLU A 80 -44.24 3.43 -16.10
C GLU A 80 -43.71 4.86 -15.99
N ILE A 81 -42.67 5.07 -15.19
CA ILE A 81 -41.94 6.33 -15.19
C ILE A 81 -41.21 6.35 -16.53
N PRO A 82 -41.62 7.17 -17.52
CA PRO A 82 -40.92 7.22 -18.78
C PRO A 82 -39.54 7.78 -18.48
N ALA A 83 -38.50 6.98 -18.69
CA ALA A 83 -37.14 7.50 -18.59
C ALA A 83 -37.03 8.68 -19.56
N GLY A 84 -36.70 9.87 -19.04
CA GLY A 84 -36.47 11.03 -19.88
C GLY A 84 -35.40 10.72 -20.94
N ARG A 85 -35.44 11.42 -22.09
CA ARG A 85 -34.46 11.23 -23.16
C ARG A 85 -33.03 11.27 -22.60
N PRO A 86 -32.12 10.39 -23.07
CA PRO A 86 -30.71 10.40 -22.68
C PRO A 86 -30.12 11.80 -22.76
N PHE A 87 -29.25 12.14 -21.82
CA PHE A 87 -28.67 13.50 -21.69
C PHE A 87 -27.94 13.97 -22.95
N THR A 88 -27.49 13.04 -23.80
CA THR A 88 -26.81 13.29 -25.08
C THR A 88 -27.74 13.77 -26.20
N ASP A 89 -29.06 13.61 -26.06
CA ASP A 89 -30.05 13.88 -27.12
C ASP A 89 -30.86 15.17 -26.88
N ARG A 90 -30.41 16.05 -25.96
CA ARG A 90 -31.07 17.33 -25.68
C ARG A 90 -30.42 18.45 -26.52
N PRO A 91 -31.16 19.05 -27.48
CA PRO A 91 -30.57 19.96 -28.46
C PRO A 91 -30.24 21.36 -27.92
N ASN A 92 -30.75 21.74 -26.75
CA ASN A 92 -30.45 23.01 -26.10
C ASN A 92 -30.32 22.78 -24.59
N ILE A 93 -29.16 23.10 -24.03
CA ILE A 93 -29.00 23.24 -22.58
C ILE A 93 -29.70 24.55 -22.21
N ASP A 94 -30.87 24.47 -21.57
CA ASP A 94 -31.57 25.60 -20.99
C ASP A 94 -30.61 26.40 -20.08
N ALA A 95 -30.73 27.73 -20.04
CA ALA A 95 -29.99 28.58 -19.11
C ALA A 95 -30.13 28.11 -17.65
N GLY A 96 -31.31 27.62 -17.26
CA GLY A 96 -31.54 27.00 -15.96
C GLY A 96 -30.78 25.69 -15.77
N GLU A 97 -30.62 24.89 -16.82
CA GLU A 97 -29.83 23.66 -16.78
C GLU A 97 -28.32 23.94 -16.79
N LEU A 98 -27.88 25.02 -17.44
CA LEU A 98 -26.50 25.51 -17.38
C LEU A 98 -26.17 26.14 -16.02
N GLU A 99 -27.13 26.84 -15.40
CA GLU A 99 -27.03 27.39 -14.04
C GLU A 99 -27.02 26.28 -13.00
N LEU A 100 -27.89 25.28 -13.14
CA LEU A 100 -27.83 24.04 -12.35
C LEU A 100 -26.47 23.37 -12.56
N GLN A 101 -26.00 23.19 -13.80
CA GLN A 101 -24.69 22.58 -14.05
C GLN A 101 -23.53 23.40 -13.45
N ARG A 102 -23.60 24.74 -13.43
CA ARG A 102 -22.63 25.60 -12.74
C ARG A 102 -22.74 25.46 -11.21
N ALA A 103 -23.95 25.40 -10.66
CA ALA A 103 -24.21 25.17 -9.25
C ALA A 103 -23.70 23.78 -8.80
N LEU A 104 -23.91 22.73 -9.61
CA LEU A 104 -23.42 21.36 -9.40
C LEU A 104 -21.91 21.19 -9.64
N ARG A 105 -21.25 22.21 -10.24
CA ARG A 105 -19.79 22.32 -10.34
C ARG A 105 -19.17 23.09 -9.16
N GLY A 106 -20.00 23.64 -8.27
CA GLY A 106 -19.58 24.34 -7.05
C GLY A 106 -19.13 23.40 -5.93
N GLY A 107 -19.37 23.80 -4.68
CA GLY A 107 -18.93 23.09 -3.47
C GLY A 107 -19.71 21.79 -3.17
N VAL A 108 -19.64 21.33 -1.93
CA VAL A 108 -20.41 20.18 -1.46
C VAL A 108 -21.90 20.53 -1.50
N ILE A 109 -22.73 19.64 -2.04
CA ILE A 109 -24.20 19.77 -2.03
C ILE A 109 -24.75 18.70 -1.10
N GLU A 110 -25.52 19.14 -0.11
CA GLU A 110 -26.10 18.30 0.93
C GLU A 110 -27.62 18.42 0.91
N GLY A 111 -28.30 17.29 1.08
CA GLY A 111 -29.71 17.17 1.36
C GLY A 111 -29.93 16.80 2.83
N GLN A 112 -31.18 16.81 3.25
CA GLN A 112 -31.58 16.41 4.61
C GLN A 112 -31.85 14.90 4.64
N VAL A 113 -31.34 14.21 5.67
CA VAL A 113 -31.63 12.79 5.90
C VAL A 113 -32.10 12.55 7.34
N THR A 114 -33.09 11.68 7.49
CA THR A 114 -33.69 11.34 8.80
C THR A 114 -32.97 10.20 9.51
N ILE A 115 -32.00 9.55 8.85
CA ILE A 115 -31.23 8.44 9.42
C ILE A 115 -30.02 8.95 10.22
N PRO A 116 -29.50 8.18 11.19
CA PRO A 116 -28.35 8.61 12.01
C PRO A 116 -27.11 8.95 11.19
N ASN A 117 -26.90 8.29 10.04
CA ASN A 117 -25.79 8.57 9.15
C ASN A 117 -26.06 9.83 8.30
N GLN A 118 -25.76 11.00 8.85
CA GLN A 118 -25.93 12.29 8.18
C GLN A 118 -25.07 12.43 6.91
N ALA A 119 -23.97 11.68 6.78
CA ALA A 119 -23.16 11.66 5.56
C ALA A 119 -23.92 11.14 4.33
N ALA A 120 -25.01 10.38 4.53
CA ALA A 120 -25.90 9.96 3.45
C ALA A 120 -26.68 11.14 2.81
N GLY A 121 -26.71 12.29 3.48
CA GLY A 121 -27.25 13.54 2.93
C GLY A 121 -26.32 14.19 1.91
N ILE A 122 -25.04 13.80 1.81
CA ILE A 122 -24.11 14.39 0.83
C ILE A 122 -24.47 13.87 -0.57
N LEU A 123 -25.06 14.76 -1.39
CA LEU A 123 -25.49 14.45 -2.75
C LEU A 123 -24.35 14.62 -3.76
N ILE A 124 -23.56 15.70 -3.65
CA ILE A 124 -22.41 15.96 -4.51
C ILE A 124 -21.20 16.33 -3.68
N GLN A 125 -20.09 15.65 -3.94
CA GLN A 125 -18.80 15.91 -3.32
C GLN A 125 -17.72 16.10 -4.41
N PRO A 126 -17.32 17.34 -4.72
CA PRO A 126 -16.32 17.62 -5.75
C PRO A 126 -14.99 16.89 -5.54
N ALA A 127 -14.48 16.84 -4.30
CA ALA A 127 -13.25 16.11 -3.96
C ALA A 127 -13.30 14.63 -4.33
N GLY A 128 -14.48 14.00 -4.29
CA GLY A 128 -14.66 12.61 -4.74
C GLY A 128 -14.50 12.42 -6.25
N ARG A 129 -14.74 13.45 -7.05
CA ARG A 129 -14.47 13.44 -8.50
C ARG A 129 -12.97 13.45 -8.77
N ASP A 130 -12.24 14.31 -8.06
CA ASP A 130 -10.78 14.44 -8.19
C ASP A 130 -10.07 13.17 -7.72
N TRP A 131 -10.46 12.63 -6.56
CA TRP A 131 -9.94 11.36 -6.06
C TRP A 131 -10.20 10.20 -7.04
N ARG A 132 -11.39 10.15 -7.63
CA ARG A 132 -11.72 9.15 -8.66
C ARG A 132 -10.83 9.31 -9.88
N GLY A 133 -10.67 10.53 -10.38
CA GLY A 133 -9.77 10.84 -11.50
C GLY A 133 -8.32 10.44 -11.19
N PHE A 134 -7.84 10.72 -9.98
CA PHE A 134 -6.55 10.25 -9.50
C PHE A 134 -6.48 8.73 -9.56
N ARG A 135 -7.42 8.01 -8.94
CA ARG A 135 -7.39 6.55 -8.83
C ARG A 135 -7.49 5.84 -10.18
N THR A 136 -8.42 6.26 -11.05
CA THR A 136 -8.74 5.52 -12.27
C THR A 136 -7.87 5.94 -13.47
N ARG A 137 -7.28 7.13 -13.43
CA ARG A 137 -6.46 7.65 -14.53
C ARG A 137 -5.02 7.88 -14.09
N THR A 138 -4.79 8.80 -13.16
CA THR A 138 -3.43 9.23 -12.81
C THR A 138 -2.60 8.10 -12.21
N LEU A 139 -3.10 7.47 -11.15
CA LEU A 139 -2.44 6.37 -10.44
C LEU A 139 -2.24 5.17 -11.37
N THR A 140 -3.25 4.78 -12.14
CA THR A 140 -3.17 3.65 -13.07
C THR A 140 -2.10 3.92 -14.14
N ILE A 141 -2.16 5.05 -14.85
CA ILE A 141 -1.20 5.35 -15.92
C ILE A 141 0.22 5.53 -15.35
N ALA A 142 0.38 6.34 -14.30
CA ALA A 142 1.67 6.58 -13.69
C ALA A 142 2.27 5.27 -13.14
N GLY A 143 1.46 4.45 -12.47
CA GLY A 143 1.89 3.15 -11.97
C GLY A 143 2.32 2.20 -13.07
N ALA A 144 1.58 2.14 -14.19
CA ALA A 144 1.97 1.33 -15.35
C ALA A 144 3.30 1.81 -15.94
N ILE A 145 3.47 3.13 -16.12
CA ILE A 145 4.73 3.72 -16.60
C ILE A 145 5.89 3.39 -15.67
N LEU A 146 5.71 3.52 -14.35
CA LEU A 146 6.76 3.27 -13.38
C LEU A 146 7.18 1.80 -13.34
N ILE A 147 6.22 0.87 -13.32
CA ILE A 147 6.50 -0.57 -13.27
C ILE A 147 7.12 -1.03 -14.59
N LEU A 148 6.49 -0.74 -15.73
CA LEU A 148 7.01 -1.14 -17.04
C LEU A 148 8.34 -0.45 -17.33
N GLY A 149 8.47 0.83 -16.98
CA GLY A 149 9.72 1.57 -17.10
C GLY A 149 10.84 0.95 -16.27
N MET A 150 10.58 0.53 -15.02
CA MET A 150 11.56 -0.18 -14.21
C MET A 150 11.94 -1.53 -14.85
N VAL A 151 10.97 -2.32 -15.32
CA VAL A 151 11.25 -3.59 -16.01
C VAL A 151 12.12 -3.36 -17.24
N VAL A 152 11.83 -2.34 -18.05
CA VAL A 152 12.63 -1.96 -19.22
C VAL A 152 14.04 -1.53 -18.80
N VAL A 153 14.18 -0.69 -17.78
CA VAL A 153 15.49 -0.25 -17.27
C VAL A 153 16.32 -1.45 -16.82
N LEU A 154 15.74 -2.36 -16.04
CA LEU A 154 16.43 -3.56 -15.58
C LEU A 154 16.78 -4.48 -16.75
N GLY A 155 15.88 -4.65 -17.72
CA GLY A 155 16.12 -5.41 -18.95
C GLY A 155 17.27 -4.84 -19.78
N VAL A 156 17.28 -3.52 -20.02
CA VAL A 156 18.37 -2.85 -20.73
C VAL A 156 19.68 -2.98 -19.97
N LEU A 157 19.69 -2.77 -18.65
CA LEU A 157 20.89 -2.93 -17.83
C LEU A 157 21.43 -4.37 -17.91
N HIS A 158 20.54 -5.35 -17.86
CA HIS A 158 20.90 -6.76 -17.96
C HIS A 158 21.48 -7.11 -19.33
N LEU A 159 20.85 -6.66 -20.42
CA LEU A 159 21.33 -6.95 -21.78
C LEU A 159 22.61 -6.17 -22.14
N TRP A 160 22.76 -4.96 -21.62
CA TRP A 160 23.91 -4.11 -21.93
C TRP A 160 25.16 -4.45 -21.11
N LYS A 161 25.01 -4.60 -19.79
CA LYS A 161 26.14 -4.85 -18.88
C LYS A 161 26.26 -6.29 -18.40
N GLY A 162 25.17 -7.06 -18.45
CA GLY A 162 25.12 -8.40 -17.87
C GLY A 162 25.08 -8.38 -16.33
N PRO A 163 25.00 -9.58 -15.72
CA PRO A 163 25.21 -9.76 -14.29
C PRO A 163 26.60 -9.29 -13.86
N ARG A 164 26.69 -8.62 -12.71
CA ARG A 164 27.99 -8.34 -12.07
C ARG A 164 28.55 -9.63 -11.49
N ARG A 165 29.58 -10.17 -12.14
CA ARG A 165 30.31 -11.35 -11.68
C ARG A 165 31.33 -10.98 -10.62
N ILE A 166 31.78 -11.98 -9.87
CA ILE A 166 32.90 -11.83 -8.94
C ILE A 166 34.18 -11.77 -9.79
N ASP A 167 34.89 -10.64 -9.75
CA ASP A 167 36.03 -10.36 -10.64
C ASP A 167 37.16 -11.37 -10.43
N ALA A 168 37.43 -11.74 -9.18
CA ALA A 168 38.44 -12.74 -8.83
C ALA A 168 37.93 -14.19 -8.94
N GLY A 169 36.68 -14.39 -9.37
CA GLY A 169 35.99 -15.68 -9.29
C GLY A 169 35.68 -16.10 -7.85
N ARG A 170 34.97 -17.21 -7.69
CA ARG A 170 34.65 -17.77 -6.36
C ARG A 170 35.91 -18.29 -5.68
N ALA A 171 36.11 -17.90 -4.42
CA ALA A 171 37.20 -18.40 -3.59
C ALA A 171 36.96 -19.83 -3.10
N GLY A 172 35.71 -20.32 -3.13
CA GLY A 172 35.35 -21.65 -2.64
C GLY A 172 35.31 -21.76 -1.11
N ARG A 173 35.62 -20.67 -0.41
CA ARG A 173 35.45 -20.52 1.04
C ARG A 173 34.35 -19.50 1.32
N ARG A 174 33.49 -19.83 2.27
CA ARG A 174 32.32 -19.03 2.64
C ARG A 174 32.48 -18.42 4.03
N ILE A 175 31.78 -17.31 4.25
CA ILE A 175 31.71 -16.65 5.54
C ILE A 175 30.27 -16.33 5.92
N PRO A 176 29.90 -16.48 7.20
CA PRO A 176 28.57 -16.16 7.68
C PRO A 176 28.32 -14.66 7.58
N ARG A 177 27.17 -14.30 6.99
CA ARG A 177 26.75 -12.92 6.76
C ARG A 177 25.44 -12.57 7.45
N TYR A 178 24.49 -13.50 7.45
CA TYR A 178 23.18 -13.32 8.08
C TYR A 178 22.84 -14.54 8.95
N SER A 179 22.36 -14.25 10.16
CA SER A 179 21.83 -15.25 11.08
C SER A 179 20.51 -15.85 10.57
N LEU A 180 20.11 -16.98 11.16
CA LEU A 180 18.84 -17.63 10.83
C LEU A 180 17.64 -16.69 11.05
N LEU A 181 17.63 -15.94 12.16
CA LEU A 181 16.55 -15.00 12.48
C LEU A 181 16.41 -13.90 11.42
N GLU A 182 17.54 -13.31 11.00
CA GLU A 182 17.56 -12.29 9.94
C GLU A 182 16.99 -12.82 8.62
N ARG A 183 17.34 -14.06 8.25
CA ARG A 183 16.85 -14.71 7.03
C ARG A 183 15.37 -15.05 7.11
N CYS A 184 14.93 -15.68 8.20
CA CYS A 184 13.51 -16.01 8.38
C CYS A 184 12.64 -14.76 8.34
N ASN A 185 13.09 -13.68 9.02
CA ASN A 185 12.38 -12.41 8.99
C ASN A 185 12.38 -11.78 7.58
N HIS A 186 13.50 -11.85 6.87
CA HIS A 186 13.57 -11.42 5.47
C HIS A 186 12.56 -12.15 4.58
N TRP A 187 12.50 -13.47 4.66
CA TRP A 187 11.57 -14.27 3.85
C TRP A 187 10.10 -14.07 4.25
N MET A 188 9.82 -13.81 5.52
CA MET A 188 8.48 -13.41 5.98
C MET A 188 8.06 -12.07 5.36
N VAL A 189 8.92 -11.05 5.42
CA VAL A 189 8.65 -9.73 4.82
C VAL A 189 8.56 -9.82 3.30
N ALA A 190 9.47 -10.54 2.65
CA ALA A 190 9.48 -10.70 1.20
C ALA A 190 8.23 -11.45 0.71
N GLY A 191 7.89 -12.57 1.35
CA GLY A 191 6.71 -13.36 0.99
C GLY A 191 5.40 -12.58 1.20
N SER A 192 5.24 -11.94 2.35
CA SER A 192 4.06 -11.11 2.62
C SER A 192 3.98 -9.92 1.66
N PHE A 193 5.09 -9.21 1.41
CA PHE A 193 5.14 -8.09 0.48
C PHE A 193 4.78 -8.50 -0.95
N VAL A 194 5.26 -9.64 -1.45
CA VAL A 194 4.91 -10.10 -2.81
C VAL A 194 3.41 -10.32 -2.94
N VAL A 195 2.76 -10.95 -1.95
CA VAL A 195 1.30 -11.13 -1.99
C VAL A 195 0.57 -9.81 -1.87
N LEU A 196 0.99 -8.92 -0.96
CA LEU A 196 0.43 -7.56 -0.82
C LEU A 196 0.55 -6.76 -2.12
N ALA A 197 1.72 -6.80 -2.76
CA ALA A 197 1.97 -6.13 -4.02
C ALA A 197 1.06 -6.67 -5.13
N LEU A 198 1.01 -7.99 -5.33
CA LEU A 198 0.19 -8.59 -6.38
C LEU A 198 -1.30 -8.31 -6.20
N THR A 199 -1.80 -8.38 -4.96
CA THR A 199 -3.20 -8.08 -4.65
C THR A 199 -3.52 -6.59 -4.76
N GLY A 200 -2.60 -5.69 -4.36
CA GLY A 200 -2.74 -4.25 -4.58
C GLY A 200 -2.69 -3.85 -6.07
N LEU A 201 -1.84 -4.51 -6.85
CA LEU A 201 -1.80 -4.37 -8.31
C LEU A 201 -3.11 -4.89 -8.94
N ASN A 202 -3.68 -5.97 -8.43
CA ASN A 202 -4.99 -6.44 -8.86
C ASN A 202 -6.10 -5.41 -8.59
N ILE A 203 -6.09 -4.73 -7.43
CA ILE A 203 -7.04 -3.65 -7.13
C ILE A 203 -6.89 -2.46 -8.10
N THR A 204 -5.65 -2.15 -8.52
CA THR A 204 -5.36 -0.97 -9.36
C THR A 204 -5.54 -1.24 -10.86
N PHE A 205 -5.12 -2.43 -11.33
CA PHE A 205 -5.02 -2.78 -12.75
C PHE A 205 -5.93 -3.94 -13.16
N GLY A 206 -6.35 -4.77 -12.20
CA GLY A 206 -6.97 -6.06 -12.47
C GLY A 206 -8.25 -5.95 -13.30
N ALA A 207 -9.05 -4.91 -13.10
CA ALA A 207 -10.25 -4.68 -13.90
C ALA A 207 -9.96 -4.41 -15.39
N TYR A 208 -8.80 -3.83 -15.71
CA TYR A 208 -8.40 -3.48 -17.08
C TYR A 208 -7.62 -4.60 -17.77
N VAL A 209 -6.81 -5.34 -17.00
CA VAL A 209 -5.85 -6.31 -17.56
C VAL A 209 -6.31 -7.75 -17.32
N LEU A 210 -6.76 -8.07 -16.11
CA LEU A 210 -7.07 -9.45 -15.71
C LEU A 210 -8.50 -9.84 -16.05
N ARG A 211 -9.48 -8.99 -15.67
CA ARG A 211 -10.90 -9.26 -15.85
C ARG A 211 -11.29 -9.59 -17.30
N PRO A 212 -10.78 -8.90 -18.35
CA PRO A 212 -11.08 -9.27 -19.73
C PRO A 212 -10.53 -10.64 -20.15
N VAL A 213 -9.48 -11.13 -19.48
CA VAL A 213 -8.79 -12.38 -19.84
C VAL A 213 -9.43 -13.59 -19.14
N ILE A 214 -9.75 -13.46 -17.85
CA ILE A 214 -10.25 -14.59 -17.03
C ILE A 214 -11.77 -14.59 -16.81
N GLY A 215 -12.46 -13.53 -17.24
CA GLY A 215 -13.90 -13.36 -17.06
C GLY A 215 -14.30 -12.75 -15.71
N PRO A 216 -15.53 -12.18 -15.60
CA PRO A 216 -15.98 -11.46 -14.41
C PRO A 216 -16.06 -12.32 -13.14
N GLU A 217 -16.51 -13.57 -13.25
CA GLU A 217 -16.74 -14.47 -12.11
C GLU A 217 -15.40 -14.86 -11.47
N ALA A 218 -14.46 -15.35 -12.27
CA ALA A 218 -13.12 -15.71 -11.81
C ALA A 218 -12.37 -14.50 -11.25
N PHE A 219 -12.50 -13.33 -11.90
CA PHE A 219 -11.93 -12.09 -11.40
C PHE A 219 -12.51 -11.69 -10.04
N THR A 220 -13.82 -11.87 -9.84
CA THR A 220 -14.48 -11.57 -8.57
C THR A 220 -13.94 -12.48 -7.46
N SER A 221 -13.87 -13.80 -7.69
CA SER A 221 -13.32 -14.76 -6.72
C SER A 221 -11.86 -14.46 -6.38
N LEU A 222 -11.02 -14.22 -7.39
CA LEU A 222 -9.61 -13.88 -7.20
C LEU A 222 -9.45 -12.58 -6.42
N THR A 223 -10.24 -11.55 -6.75
CA THR A 223 -10.14 -10.24 -6.09
C THR A 223 -10.63 -10.31 -4.64
N TRP A 224 -11.68 -11.09 -4.36
CA TRP A 224 -12.17 -11.32 -3.01
C TRP A 224 -11.15 -12.06 -2.13
N LEU A 225 -10.58 -13.16 -2.65
CA LEU A 225 -9.52 -13.88 -1.96
C LEU A 225 -8.27 -13.01 -1.78
N GLY A 226 -7.91 -12.25 -2.83
CA GLY A 226 -6.79 -11.33 -2.81
C GLY A 226 -6.96 -10.24 -1.77
N GLN A 227 -8.17 -9.68 -1.62
CA GLN A 227 -8.47 -8.71 -0.58
C GLN A 227 -8.28 -9.31 0.81
N ALA A 228 -8.80 -10.52 1.06
CA ALA A 228 -8.61 -11.20 2.34
C ALA A 228 -7.11 -11.45 2.62
N ALA A 229 -6.37 -11.98 1.65
CA ALA A 229 -4.93 -12.19 1.77
C ALA A 229 -4.18 -10.88 2.04
N HIS A 230 -4.55 -9.79 1.36
CA HIS A 230 -3.93 -8.47 1.55
C HIS A 230 -4.09 -7.97 2.98
N GLN A 231 -5.30 -8.10 3.55
CA GLN A 231 -5.61 -7.64 4.90
C GLN A 231 -4.93 -8.48 5.99
N TYR A 232 -4.85 -9.81 5.82
CA TYR A 232 -4.25 -10.66 6.86
C TYR A 232 -2.72 -10.73 6.78
N LEU A 233 -2.14 -10.68 5.57
CA LEU A 233 -0.68 -10.70 5.43
C LEU A 233 -0.03 -9.35 5.75
N SER A 234 -0.80 -8.26 5.81
CA SER A 234 -0.28 -6.96 6.28
C SER A 234 0.22 -7.04 7.72
N PHE A 235 -0.39 -7.86 8.58
CA PHE A 235 0.07 -8.06 9.96
C PHE A 235 1.48 -8.69 9.99
N ALA A 236 1.71 -9.73 9.19
CA ALA A 236 3.02 -10.37 9.08
C ALA A 236 4.07 -9.41 8.49
N PHE A 237 3.69 -8.63 7.48
CA PHE A 237 4.56 -7.60 6.89
C PHE A 237 4.99 -6.56 7.93
N VAL A 238 4.04 -5.99 8.68
CA VAL A 238 4.31 -4.96 9.70
C VAL A 238 5.15 -5.52 10.85
N LEU A 239 4.82 -6.72 11.34
CA LEU A 239 5.64 -7.41 12.34
C LEU A 239 7.08 -7.57 11.83
N GLY A 240 7.22 -8.01 10.58
CA GLY A 240 8.52 -8.20 9.97
C GLY A 240 9.32 -6.90 9.80
N LEU A 241 8.67 -5.77 9.50
CA LEU A 241 9.30 -4.45 9.49
C LEU A 241 9.82 -4.06 10.88
N LEU A 242 9.05 -4.29 11.95
CA LEU A 242 9.48 -4.00 13.31
C LEU A 242 10.70 -4.85 13.71
N VAL A 243 10.69 -6.14 13.35
CA VAL A 243 11.83 -7.03 13.59
C VAL A 243 13.04 -6.63 12.73
N MET A 244 12.84 -6.26 11.46
CA MET A 244 13.93 -5.76 10.60
C MET A 244 14.56 -4.49 11.18
N LEU A 245 13.73 -3.57 11.70
CA LEU A 245 14.21 -2.36 12.37
C LEU A 245 15.11 -2.74 13.55
N ALA A 246 14.66 -3.64 14.43
CA ALA A 246 15.45 -4.05 15.58
C ALA A 246 16.77 -4.73 15.20
N LEU A 247 16.77 -5.59 14.18
CA LEU A 247 17.95 -6.35 13.76
C LEU A 247 18.96 -5.52 12.96
N TRP A 248 18.49 -4.62 12.09
CA TRP A 248 19.32 -4.00 11.06
C TRP A 248 19.51 -2.49 11.21
N LEU A 249 18.87 -1.84 12.19
CA LEU A 249 18.98 -0.39 12.37
C LEU A 249 20.43 0.08 12.49
N ARG A 250 21.22 -0.56 13.35
CA ARG A 250 22.62 -0.16 13.60
C ARG A 250 23.45 -0.19 12.32
N ASP A 251 23.31 -1.25 11.52
CA ASP A 251 24.12 -1.44 10.31
C ASP A 251 23.67 -0.54 9.15
N ASN A 252 22.45 0.00 9.21
CA ASN A 252 21.86 0.85 8.17
C ASN A 252 21.93 2.35 8.48
N LEU A 253 22.59 2.76 9.58
CA LEU A 253 22.87 4.16 9.81
C LEU A 253 23.85 4.69 8.74
N PRO A 254 23.58 5.87 8.13
CA PRO A 254 24.51 6.48 7.19
C PRO A 254 25.86 6.80 7.83
N THR A 255 26.94 6.46 7.14
CA THR A 255 28.32 6.70 7.57
C THR A 255 29.10 7.50 6.51
N ARG A 256 30.30 7.95 6.86
CA ARG A 256 31.20 8.62 5.91
C ARG A 256 31.64 7.71 4.75
N VAL A 257 31.67 6.39 4.99
CA VAL A 257 31.97 5.38 3.95
C VAL A 257 30.89 5.40 2.88
N ASP A 258 29.62 5.56 3.25
CA ASP A 258 28.51 5.65 2.28
C ASP A 258 28.65 6.87 1.36
N LEU A 259 29.08 8.00 1.91
CA LEU A 259 29.33 9.21 1.13
C LEU A 259 30.52 9.05 0.18
N ALA A 260 31.58 8.36 0.62
CA ALA A 260 32.71 8.01 -0.24
C ALA A 260 32.27 7.05 -1.37
N TRP A 261 31.43 6.06 -1.05
CA TRP A 261 30.87 5.11 -2.00
C TRP A 261 30.05 5.81 -3.09
N LEU A 262 29.20 6.78 -2.70
CA LEU A 262 28.43 7.60 -3.64
C LEU A 262 29.34 8.46 -4.53
N ARG A 263 30.35 9.12 -3.95
CA ARG A 263 31.31 9.94 -4.71
C ARG A 263 32.15 9.13 -5.70
N ALA A 264 32.41 7.86 -5.41
CA ALA A 264 33.10 6.94 -6.31
C ALA A 264 32.26 6.50 -7.52
N GLY A 265 31.00 6.94 -7.62
CA GLY A 265 30.07 6.57 -8.70
C GLY A 265 29.05 5.50 -8.30
N GLY A 266 29.09 5.03 -7.05
CA GLY A 266 28.13 4.10 -6.47
C GLY A 266 27.88 2.86 -7.34
N PRO A 267 26.64 2.56 -7.76
CA PRO A 267 26.35 1.38 -8.58
C PRO A 267 27.05 1.38 -9.96
N LEU A 268 27.49 2.56 -10.43
CA LEU A 268 28.11 2.78 -11.73
C LEU A 268 29.63 3.00 -11.63
N ALA A 269 30.20 2.88 -10.43
CA ALA A 269 31.64 3.01 -10.22
C ALA A 269 32.44 2.03 -11.08
N LYS A 270 33.65 2.45 -11.49
CA LYS A 270 34.63 1.54 -12.08
C LYS A 270 35.34 0.81 -10.92
N GLY A 271 35.13 -0.50 -10.80
CA GLY A 271 35.63 -1.32 -9.68
C GLY A 271 34.67 -1.34 -8.49
N HIS A 272 35.19 -1.71 -7.31
CA HIS A 272 34.38 -1.90 -6.10
C HIS A 272 34.72 -0.86 -5.03
N PRO A 273 33.88 0.18 -4.86
CA PRO A 273 34.10 1.15 -3.79
C PRO A 273 33.93 0.49 -2.41
N PRO A 274 34.70 0.90 -1.40
CA PRO A 274 34.66 0.30 -0.07
C PRO A 274 33.26 0.43 0.53
N ALA A 275 32.77 -0.66 1.13
CA ALA A 275 31.45 -0.70 1.76
C ALA A 275 31.49 -1.53 3.04
N GLY A 276 30.70 -1.11 4.03
CA GLY A 276 30.46 -1.87 5.25
C GLY A 276 29.51 -3.04 5.03
N ARG A 277 28.83 -3.48 6.11
CA ARG A 277 27.91 -4.63 6.04
C ARG A 277 26.85 -4.42 4.96
N PHE A 278 26.34 -3.20 4.85
CA PHE A 278 25.51 -2.73 3.75
C PHE A 278 26.19 -1.55 3.03
N ASN A 279 26.08 -1.50 1.70
CA ASN A 279 26.52 -0.34 0.92
C ASN A 279 25.45 0.78 0.93
N ALA A 280 25.81 1.98 0.46
CA ALA A 280 24.92 3.14 0.50
C ALA A 280 23.56 2.91 -0.20
N ALA A 281 23.53 2.16 -1.31
CA ALA A 281 22.30 1.86 -2.03
C ALA A 281 21.40 0.89 -1.24
N GLN A 282 21.99 -0.14 -0.60
CA GLN A 282 21.25 -1.05 0.28
C GLN A 282 20.66 -0.31 1.49
N LYS A 283 21.41 0.63 2.10
CA LYS A 283 20.90 1.47 3.19
C LYS A 283 19.78 2.40 2.72
N GLY A 284 19.91 2.97 1.53
CA GLY A 284 18.85 3.78 0.92
C GLY A 284 17.56 2.97 0.72
N LEU A 285 17.67 1.74 0.22
CA LEU A 285 16.54 0.83 0.10
C LEU A 285 15.95 0.46 1.46
N TYR A 286 16.77 0.17 2.46
CA TYR A 286 16.31 -0.11 3.82
C TYR A 286 15.44 1.01 4.37
N TRP A 287 15.89 2.27 4.27
CA TRP A 287 15.13 3.42 4.74
C TRP A 287 13.88 3.69 3.91
N LEU A 288 13.93 3.46 2.59
CA LEU A 288 12.76 3.54 1.73
C LEU A 288 11.70 2.51 2.11
N VAL A 289 12.09 1.26 2.34
CA VAL A 289 11.20 0.19 2.77
C VAL A 289 10.65 0.45 4.16
N MET A 290 11.48 0.95 5.09
CA MET A 290 11.04 1.25 6.44
C MET A 290 10.05 2.42 6.47
N ALA A 291 10.40 3.55 5.87
CA ALA A 291 9.54 4.73 5.84
C ALA A 291 8.28 4.50 4.99
N GLY A 292 8.47 4.01 3.76
CA GLY A 292 7.36 3.71 2.85
C GLY A 292 6.46 2.61 3.39
N GLY A 293 7.02 1.57 4.00
CA GLY A 293 6.29 0.48 4.62
C GLY A 293 5.46 0.93 5.81
N VAL A 294 6.00 1.79 6.68
CA VAL A 294 5.26 2.39 7.80
C VAL A 294 4.13 3.29 7.29
N LEU A 295 4.39 4.15 6.31
CA LEU A 295 3.35 5.02 5.73
C LEU A 295 2.24 4.21 5.05
N ALA A 296 2.59 3.16 4.30
CA ALA A 296 1.64 2.25 3.69
C ALA A 296 0.84 1.48 4.75
N ALA A 297 1.48 1.02 5.83
CA ALA A 297 0.80 0.30 6.92
C ALA A 297 -0.20 1.18 7.66
N ILE A 298 0.21 2.39 8.08
CA ILE A 298 -0.67 3.34 8.78
C ILE A 298 -1.88 3.67 7.92
N SER A 299 -1.64 4.10 6.67
CA SER A 299 -2.72 4.42 5.75
C SER A 299 -3.61 3.22 5.40
N GLY A 300 -3.04 2.02 5.29
CA GLY A 300 -3.78 0.78 5.03
C GLY A 300 -4.71 0.39 6.17
N TYR A 301 -4.23 0.44 7.42
CA TYR A 301 -5.07 0.15 8.58
C TYR A 301 -6.17 1.20 8.79
N LEU A 302 -5.91 2.47 8.49
CA LEU A 302 -6.95 3.50 8.47
C LEU A 302 -8.05 3.21 7.43
N LEU A 303 -7.68 2.63 6.27
CA LEU A 303 -8.65 2.20 5.26
C LEU A 303 -9.44 0.95 5.66
N MET A 304 -8.86 0.06 6.47
CA MET A 304 -9.55 -1.10 7.03
C MET A 304 -10.55 -0.72 8.14
N ALA A 305 -10.26 0.37 8.86
CA ALA A 305 -11.11 0.90 9.93
C ALA A 305 -11.56 2.34 9.60
N PRO A 306 -12.40 2.54 8.58
CA PRO A 306 -12.78 3.88 8.12
C PRO A 306 -13.53 4.70 9.18
N GLY A 307 -14.09 4.06 10.21
CA GLY A 307 -14.70 4.74 11.36
C GLY A 307 -13.71 5.48 12.25
N LEU A 308 -12.40 5.26 12.11
CA LEU A 308 -11.36 6.06 12.76
C LEU A 308 -11.05 7.37 12.01
N LEU A 309 -11.66 7.58 10.84
CA LEU A 309 -11.44 8.76 10.01
C LEU A 309 -12.69 9.65 10.04
N ASP A 310 -12.49 10.92 10.37
CA ASP A 310 -13.58 11.87 10.62
C ASP A 310 -14.47 12.12 9.40
N ASN A 311 -13.93 11.97 8.19
CA ASN A 311 -14.65 12.29 6.96
C ASN A 311 -14.08 11.55 5.74
N VAL A 312 -14.81 11.64 4.62
CA VAL A 312 -14.44 11.04 3.34
C VAL A 312 -13.13 11.61 2.78
N ILE A 313 -12.80 12.87 3.04
CA ILE A 313 -11.54 13.48 2.56
C ILE A 313 -10.34 12.79 3.22
N SER A 314 -10.42 12.51 4.52
CA SER A 314 -9.39 11.76 5.25
C SER A 314 -9.22 10.33 4.69
N GLN A 315 -10.31 9.66 4.31
CA GLN A 315 -10.27 8.35 3.64
C GLN A 315 -9.60 8.42 2.26
N GLN A 316 -9.90 9.47 1.49
CA GLN A 316 -9.28 9.70 0.18
C GLN A 316 -7.76 9.91 0.32
N TRP A 317 -7.31 10.70 1.30
CA TRP A 317 -5.90 10.90 1.57
C TRP A 317 -5.20 9.63 2.04
N ALA A 318 -5.82 8.86 2.95
CA ALA A 318 -5.29 7.55 3.34
C ALA A 318 -5.10 6.66 2.11
N HIS A 319 -6.08 6.60 1.21
CA HIS A 319 -5.96 5.86 -0.05
C HIS A 319 -4.84 6.39 -0.95
N VAL A 320 -4.72 7.72 -1.13
CA VAL A 320 -3.67 8.33 -1.96
C VAL A 320 -2.29 7.98 -1.41
N VAL A 321 -2.05 8.19 -0.11
CA VAL A 321 -0.77 7.86 0.55
C VAL A 321 -0.46 6.37 0.39
N HIS A 322 -1.44 5.50 0.69
CA HIS A 322 -1.26 4.06 0.58
C HIS A 322 -0.87 3.64 -0.84
N ALA A 323 -1.63 4.08 -1.85
CA ALA A 323 -1.42 3.69 -3.23
C ALA A 323 -0.10 4.21 -3.81
N VAL A 324 0.29 5.45 -3.49
CA VAL A 324 1.56 6.03 -3.95
C VAL A 324 2.75 5.32 -3.30
N MET A 325 2.72 5.11 -1.97
CA MET A 325 3.80 4.40 -1.28
C MET A 325 3.90 2.95 -1.75
N ALA A 326 2.78 2.25 -1.92
CA ALA A 326 2.76 0.90 -2.46
C ALA A 326 3.42 0.85 -3.85
N MET A 327 3.09 1.79 -4.75
CA MET A 327 3.68 1.84 -6.09
C MET A 327 5.20 2.05 -6.06
N VAL A 328 5.67 2.99 -5.24
CA VAL A 328 7.10 3.26 -5.06
C VAL A 328 7.83 2.03 -4.51
N LEU A 329 7.25 1.36 -3.51
CA LEU A 329 7.82 0.15 -2.94
C LEU A 329 7.88 -0.99 -3.97
N VAL A 330 6.81 -1.22 -4.76
CA VAL A 330 6.81 -2.24 -5.82
C VAL A 330 7.96 -2.01 -6.78
N VAL A 331 8.13 -0.78 -7.27
CA VAL A 331 9.20 -0.41 -8.20
C VAL A 331 10.58 -0.62 -7.58
N ALA A 332 10.79 -0.17 -6.34
CA ALA A 332 12.06 -0.33 -5.65
C ALA A 332 12.40 -1.82 -5.40
N ILE A 333 11.41 -2.61 -5.01
CA ILE A 333 11.57 -4.04 -4.73
C ILE A 333 11.83 -4.85 -6.01
N LEU A 334 11.31 -4.45 -7.17
CA LEU A 334 11.72 -5.05 -8.45
C LEU A 334 13.23 -4.91 -8.68
N GLY A 335 13.78 -3.72 -8.43
CA GLY A 335 15.23 -3.48 -8.49
C GLY A 335 16.01 -4.29 -7.45
N HIS A 336 15.48 -4.41 -6.22
CA HIS A 336 16.07 -5.23 -5.18
C HIS A 336 16.13 -6.72 -5.55
N ILE A 337 15.00 -7.27 -6.04
CA ILE A 337 14.90 -8.66 -6.50
C ILE A 337 15.92 -8.88 -7.62
N TYR A 338 16.01 -7.99 -8.60
CA TYR A 338 16.98 -8.09 -9.68
C TYR A 338 18.42 -8.17 -9.15
N ILE A 339 18.86 -7.19 -8.36
CA ILE A 339 20.24 -7.13 -7.86
C ILE A 339 20.56 -8.32 -6.94
N GLY A 340 19.61 -8.75 -6.13
CA GLY A 340 19.76 -9.85 -5.17
C GLY A 340 19.66 -11.26 -5.76
N THR A 341 19.22 -11.40 -7.01
CA THR A 341 19.07 -12.72 -7.66
C THR A 341 20.00 -12.87 -8.86
N ILE A 342 19.64 -12.25 -9.99
CA ILE A 342 20.31 -12.44 -11.28
C ILE A 342 21.26 -11.30 -11.65
N GLY A 343 21.17 -10.16 -10.96
CA GLY A 343 21.94 -8.95 -11.27
C GLY A 343 23.34 -8.93 -10.65
N THR A 344 23.57 -9.67 -9.57
CA THR A 344 24.87 -9.76 -8.89
C THR A 344 25.14 -11.21 -8.49
N GLU A 345 26.24 -11.77 -8.98
CA GLU A 345 26.67 -13.13 -8.65
C GLU A 345 26.91 -13.28 -7.14
N GLY A 346 26.47 -14.40 -6.56
CA GLY A 346 26.70 -14.72 -5.14
C GLY A 346 25.81 -13.95 -4.15
N ALA A 347 25.04 -12.94 -4.60
CA ALA A 347 24.17 -12.17 -3.71
C ALA A 347 23.00 -12.99 -3.15
N PHE A 348 22.43 -13.90 -3.94
CA PHE A 348 21.28 -14.72 -3.53
C PHE A 348 21.62 -15.66 -2.35
N GLU A 349 22.81 -16.26 -2.38
CA GLU A 349 23.30 -17.19 -1.35
C GLU A 349 23.32 -16.55 0.05
N ALA A 350 23.55 -15.23 0.11
CA ALA A 350 23.50 -14.48 1.34
C ALA A 350 22.18 -14.68 2.10
N MET A 351 21.03 -14.63 1.40
CA MET A 351 19.72 -14.81 2.03
C MET A 351 19.23 -16.27 2.00
N ALA A 352 19.60 -17.02 0.97
CA ALA A 352 19.21 -18.40 0.81
C ALA A 352 19.90 -19.32 1.83
N GLU A 353 21.19 -19.10 2.10
CA GLU A 353 22.04 -19.96 2.94
C GLU A 353 22.58 -19.24 4.18
N GLY A 354 22.65 -17.91 4.16
CA GLY A 354 23.19 -17.11 5.28
C GLY A 354 24.68 -16.80 5.17
N GLU A 355 25.35 -17.35 4.15
CA GLU A 355 26.77 -17.19 3.93
C GLU A 355 27.05 -16.61 2.55
N VAL A 356 28.23 -16.01 2.38
CA VAL A 356 28.71 -15.49 1.09
C VAL A 356 30.12 -15.98 0.80
N ASP A 357 30.46 -16.07 -0.48
CA ASP A 357 31.84 -16.33 -0.90
C ASP A 357 32.79 -15.22 -0.42
N TRP A 358 34.01 -15.60 -0.06
CA TRP A 358 35.01 -14.65 0.42
C TRP A 358 35.38 -13.57 -0.59
N ASN A 359 35.50 -13.89 -1.88
CA ASN A 359 35.81 -12.88 -2.89
C ASN A 359 34.63 -11.95 -3.11
N TYR A 360 33.39 -12.45 -3.07
CA TYR A 360 32.20 -11.59 -3.06
C TYR A 360 32.24 -10.58 -1.91
N ALA A 361 32.55 -11.03 -0.69
CA ALA A 361 32.65 -10.14 0.46
C ALA A 361 33.80 -9.14 0.33
N ARG A 362 34.95 -9.57 -0.19
CA ARG A 362 36.12 -8.71 -0.41
C ARG A 362 35.84 -7.61 -1.44
N GLU A 363 35.14 -7.96 -2.51
CA GLU A 363 34.79 -7.02 -3.58
C GLU A 363 33.66 -6.10 -3.12
N HIS A 364 32.52 -6.63 -2.70
CA HIS A 364 31.33 -5.81 -2.45
C HIS A 364 31.23 -5.21 -1.03
N HIS A 365 32.00 -5.72 -0.07
CA HIS A 365 31.86 -5.43 1.37
C HIS A 365 33.22 -5.41 2.10
N SER A 366 34.26 -4.84 1.47
CA SER A 366 35.65 -4.88 1.97
C SER A 366 35.82 -4.41 3.41
N VAL A 367 35.18 -3.30 3.80
CA VAL A 367 35.27 -2.75 5.16
C VAL A 367 34.67 -3.71 6.19
N TRP A 368 33.54 -4.32 5.85
CA TRP A 368 32.93 -5.34 6.72
C TRP A 368 33.79 -6.58 6.85
N LEU A 369 34.42 -7.03 5.76
CA LEU A 369 35.32 -8.18 5.79
C LEU A 369 36.52 -7.94 6.72
N GLU A 370 37.10 -6.73 6.67
CA GLU A 370 38.17 -6.30 7.56
C GLU A 370 37.73 -6.25 9.03
N GLU A 371 36.53 -5.75 9.31
CA GLU A 371 35.94 -5.74 10.65
C GLU A 371 35.77 -7.15 11.21
N GLN A 372 35.29 -8.09 10.39
CA GLN A 372 35.12 -9.49 10.78
C GLN A 372 36.46 -10.18 11.03
N ALA A 373 37.46 -9.94 10.17
CA ALA A 373 38.81 -10.45 10.39
C ALA A 373 39.45 -9.87 11.67
N ALA A 374 39.21 -8.59 11.96
CA ALA A 374 39.67 -7.95 13.18
C ALA A 374 38.95 -8.51 14.43
N ALA A 375 37.64 -8.77 14.34
CA ALA A 375 36.87 -9.39 15.42
C ALA A 375 37.35 -10.82 15.72
N ALA A 376 37.59 -11.63 14.69
CA ALA A 376 38.11 -12.99 14.83
C ALA A 376 39.51 -13.01 15.48
N ARG A 377 40.38 -12.05 15.12
CA ARG A 377 41.69 -11.90 15.79
C ARG A 377 41.55 -11.56 17.26
N ARG A 378 40.61 -10.68 17.63
CA ARG A 378 40.36 -10.32 19.04
C ARG A 378 39.81 -11.48 19.87
N SER A 379 39.00 -12.37 19.29
CA SER A 379 38.48 -13.54 20.00
C SER A 379 39.51 -14.65 20.22
N VAL A 380 40.58 -14.69 19.42
CA VAL A 380 41.65 -15.70 19.50
C VAL A 380 42.86 -15.20 20.30
N ALA A 381 43.04 -13.88 20.46
CA ALA A 381 44.11 -13.32 21.27
C ALA A 381 44.00 -13.79 22.73
N PRO A 382 45.08 -14.32 23.35
CA PRO A 382 45.07 -14.68 24.76
C PRO A 382 44.67 -13.48 25.61
N GLN A 383 43.77 -13.67 26.58
CA GLN A 383 43.58 -12.69 27.65
C GLN A 383 44.94 -12.46 28.30
N GLU A 384 45.54 -11.27 28.09
CA GLU A 384 46.74 -10.88 28.81
C GLU A 384 46.48 -11.08 30.30
N ALA A 385 47.32 -11.91 30.93
CA ALA A 385 47.22 -12.26 32.32
C ALA A 385 47.14 -10.97 33.15
N ARG A 386 46.03 -10.82 33.88
CA ARG A 386 45.89 -9.84 34.94
C ARG A 386 47.15 -9.96 35.81
N PRO A 387 47.97 -8.91 35.99
CA PRO A 387 49.15 -9.02 36.83
C PRO A 387 48.65 -9.46 38.21
N ALA A 388 49.13 -10.61 38.67
CA ALA A 388 48.91 -11.06 40.03
C ALA A 388 49.37 -9.92 40.94
N ALA A 389 48.46 -9.39 41.75
CA ALA A 389 48.82 -8.45 42.79
C ALA A 389 49.86 -9.17 43.66
N GLY A 390 51.09 -8.66 43.64
CA GLY A 390 52.15 -9.13 44.50
C GLY A 390 51.80 -8.82 45.95
N ASP A 391 52.08 -9.81 46.79
CA ASP A 391 51.88 -9.84 48.24
C ASP A 391 52.54 -8.67 48.99
#